data_AF-A0A354XYJ5-F1
#
_entry.id   AF-A0A354XYJ5-F1
#
_cell.length_a   1.000
_cell.length_b   1.000
_cell.length_c   1.000
_cell.angle_alpha   90.00
_cell.angle_beta   90.00
_cell.angle_gamma   90.00
#
_symmetry.space_group_name_H-M   'P 1'
#
loop_
_entity.id
_entity.type
_entity.pdbx_description
1 polymer ?
#
loop_
_entity_poly.entity_id
_entity_poly.type
_entity_poly.pdbx_seq_one_letter_code
_entity_poly.pdbx_strand_id
1 'polypeptide(L)'
;RWYEKISMSYSGEFRNSVNAIKENRFFKSNLIKDWQNGMRHSIPVSATFSLFDVIQISPSVNYTERWYTGGIKEAWDPVEKRNVVVDTVNGFKRVYDYGASISANTKLYGMYVPWKIFGDKVQAIRHVFSPSISLSYKPDFGDPKYGFYEKYSYRNEFGEDVEYSYSPYSRMMFGTAPAGQSGSIGFDFKN
;
A
#
# COMPACT_ATOMS: atom_id res chain seq x y z
N ARG A 1 -27.29 3.79 12.60
CA ARG A 1 -26.27 3.67 13.68
C ARG A 1 -24.88 3.87 13.09
N TRP A 2 -23.86 4.32 13.84
CA TRP A 2 -22.55 4.72 13.28
C TRP A 2 -21.82 3.58 12.53
N TYR A 3 -21.96 2.35 13.01
CA TYR A 3 -21.34 1.17 12.39
C TYR A 3 -21.93 0.81 11.01
N GLU A 4 -23.15 1.26 10.69
CA GLU A 4 -23.76 1.05 9.36
C GLU A 4 -23.11 1.91 8.27
N LYS A 5 -22.28 2.88 8.67
CA LYS A 5 -21.51 3.73 7.76
C LYS A 5 -20.14 3.16 7.43
N ILE A 6 -19.75 2.06 8.07
CA ILE A 6 -18.50 1.36 7.80
C ILE A 6 -18.71 0.45 6.59
N SER A 7 -18.00 0.76 5.51
CA SER A 7 -17.84 -0.11 4.35
C SER A 7 -16.57 -0.91 4.52
N MET A 8 -16.68 -2.23 4.40
CA MET A 8 -15.56 -3.15 4.38
C MET A 8 -15.69 -4.02 3.14
N SER A 9 -14.60 -4.17 2.40
CA SER A 9 -14.51 -5.19 1.36
C SER A 9 -13.27 -6.04 1.60
N TYR A 10 -13.28 -7.24 1.02
CA TYR A 10 -12.18 -8.17 1.07
C TYR A 10 -11.97 -8.77 -0.30
N SER A 11 -10.71 -8.79 -0.74
CA SER A 11 -10.30 -9.47 -1.96
C SER A 11 -9.07 -10.32 -1.69
N GLY A 12 -9.09 -11.55 -2.19
CA GLY A 12 -7.99 -12.50 -2.09
C GLY A 12 -7.58 -12.96 -3.47
N GLU A 13 -6.28 -12.94 -3.75
CA GLU A 13 -5.68 -13.46 -4.98
C GLU A 13 -4.68 -14.55 -4.60
N PHE A 14 -4.91 -15.77 -5.09
CA PHE A 14 -3.92 -16.84 -5.03
C PHE A 14 -3.30 -17.00 -6.41
N ARG A 15 -1.97 -17.00 -6.47
CA ARG A 15 -1.27 -17.28 -7.72
C ARG A 15 -0.18 -18.31 -7.48
N ASN A 16 -0.03 -19.15 -8.49
CA ASN A 16 0.83 -20.30 -8.50
C ASN A 16 1.56 -20.36 -9.84
N SER A 17 2.89 -20.47 -9.83
CA SER A 17 3.71 -20.51 -11.04
C SER A 17 4.75 -21.62 -11.01
N VAL A 18 4.97 -22.22 -12.19
CA VAL A 18 5.89 -23.33 -12.42
C VAL A 18 6.75 -23.03 -13.64
N ASN A 19 8.03 -22.79 -13.45
CA ASN A 19 8.93 -22.35 -14.54
C ASN A 19 9.91 -23.42 -15.06
N ALA A 20 9.95 -24.65 -14.51
CA ALA A 20 11.02 -25.60 -14.87
C ALA A 20 10.72 -27.10 -14.67
N ILE A 21 9.51 -27.58 -14.99
CA ILE A 21 9.23 -29.03 -14.96
C ILE A 21 9.24 -29.59 -16.38
N LYS A 22 10.26 -30.39 -16.73
CA LYS A 22 10.22 -31.27 -17.92
C LYS A 22 8.97 -32.15 -17.82
N GLU A 23 8.17 -32.25 -18.90
CA GLU A 23 6.81 -32.84 -18.93
C GLU A 23 6.63 -34.13 -18.11
N ASN A 24 7.66 -35.00 -18.05
CA ASN A 24 7.65 -36.25 -17.27
C ASN A 24 7.65 -36.12 -15.73
N ARG A 25 7.74 -34.91 -15.15
CA ARG A 25 7.70 -34.71 -13.68
C ARG A 25 6.53 -33.89 -13.16
N PHE A 26 5.61 -33.46 -14.03
CA PHE A 26 4.47 -32.63 -13.66
C PHE A 26 3.58 -33.27 -12.57
N PHE A 27 3.32 -34.58 -12.66
CA PHE A 27 2.52 -35.34 -11.69
C PHE A 27 3.32 -35.92 -10.49
N LYS A 28 4.64 -35.69 -10.43
CA LYS A 28 5.53 -36.17 -9.34
C LYS A 28 6.17 -35.05 -8.52
N SER A 29 5.95 -33.80 -8.91
CA SER A 29 6.49 -32.62 -8.20
C SER A 29 5.60 -32.22 -7.03
N ASN A 30 6.23 -31.77 -5.95
CA ASN A 30 5.52 -31.33 -4.75
C ASN A 30 5.12 -29.85 -4.93
N LEU A 31 3.80 -29.59 -5.00
CA LEU A 31 3.19 -28.27 -5.21
C LEU A 31 3.67 -27.19 -4.21
N ILE A 32 4.21 -27.60 -3.06
CA ILE A 32 4.65 -26.67 -2.01
C ILE A 32 6.14 -26.29 -2.16
N LYS A 33 6.96 -27.16 -2.75
CA LYS A 33 8.43 -27.02 -2.77
C LYS A 33 8.99 -26.63 -4.14
N ASP A 34 8.37 -27.12 -5.22
CA ASP A 34 8.86 -26.91 -6.58
C ASP A 34 8.14 -25.76 -7.31
N TRP A 35 7.09 -25.19 -6.68
CA TRP A 35 6.19 -24.20 -7.28
C TRP A 35 6.32 -22.87 -6.53
N GLN A 36 6.27 -21.76 -7.25
CA GLN A 36 6.22 -20.43 -6.63
C GLN A 36 4.76 -20.11 -6.29
N ASN A 37 4.44 -20.22 -5.00
CA ASN A 37 3.12 -19.99 -4.46
C ASN A 37 3.07 -18.66 -3.71
N GLY A 38 1.98 -17.90 -3.89
CA GLY A 38 1.69 -16.79 -3.00
C GLY A 38 0.20 -16.48 -2.94
N MET A 39 -0.22 -15.90 -1.81
CA MET A 39 -1.56 -15.34 -1.62
C MET A 39 -1.43 -13.85 -1.30
N ARG A 40 -2.30 -13.02 -1.87
CA ARG A 40 -2.43 -11.60 -1.54
C ARG A 40 -3.86 -11.31 -1.09
N HIS A 41 -3.98 -10.72 0.09
CA HIS A 41 -5.22 -10.31 0.71
C HIS A 41 -5.26 -8.79 0.75
N SER A 42 -6.34 -8.18 0.31
CA SER A 42 -6.55 -6.73 0.39
C SER A 42 -7.89 -6.46 1.08
N ILE A 43 -7.81 -5.71 2.18
CA ILE A 43 -8.93 -5.37 3.06
C ILE A 43 -8.97 -3.85 3.19
N PRO A 44 -9.62 -3.14 2.25
CA PRO A 44 -9.91 -1.73 2.44
C PRO A 44 -11.17 -1.58 3.31
N VAL A 45 -11.03 -0.77 4.35
CA VAL A 45 -12.11 -0.37 5.27
C VAL A 45 -12.24 1.14 5.19
N SER A 46 -13.45 1.63 4.97
CA SER A 46 -13.72 3.06 4.99
C SER A 46 -15.03 3.33 5.70
N ALA A 47 -15.21 4.54 6.20
CA ALA A 47 -16.49 4.99 6.70
C ALA A 47 -16.72 6.43 6.29
N THR A 48 -17.98 6.84 6.22
CA THR A 48 -18.34 8.24 5.96
C THR A 48 -19.37 8.71 6.99
N PHE A 49 -19.01 9.74 7.74
CA PHE A 49 -19.82 10.34 8.77
C PHE A 49 -20.16 11.78 8.41
N SER A 50 -21.39 12.19 8.71
CA SER A 50 -21.79 13.60 8.65
C SER A 50 -21.69 14.18 10.06
N LEU A 51 -20.91 15.23 10.23
CA LEU A 51 -20.77 15.99 11.47
C LEU A 51 -21.48 17.34 11.31
N PHE A 52 -22.40 17.64 12.23
CA PHE A 52 -23.25 18.84 12.21
C PHE A 52 -24.03 19.04 10.89
N ASP A 53 -24.26 17.98 10.11
CA ASP A 53 -24.93 17.99 8.80
C ASP A 53 -24.24 18.83 7.70
N VAL A 54 -23.03 19.34 7.97
CA VAL A 54 -22.29 20.21 7.05
C VAL A 54 -20.89 19.72 6.74
N ILE A 55 -20.28 18.90 7.59
CA ILE A 55 -18.93 18.34 7.38
C ILE A 55 -19.04 16.84 7.17
N GLN A 56 -18.59 16.35 6.02
CA GLN A 56 -18.46 14.92 5.74
C GLN A 56 -17.05 14.47 6.06
N ILE A 57 -16.89 13.65 7.10
CA ILE A 57 -15.63 13.06 7.51
C ILE A 57 -15.57 11.62 7.03
N SER A 58 -14.54 11.29 6.26
CA SER A 58 -14.36 9.95 5.69
C SER A 58 -12.99 9.38 6.08
N PRO A 59 -12.87 8.65 7.21
CA PRO A 59 -11.69 7.84 7.49
C PRO A 59 -11.63 6.61 6.58
N SER A 60 -10.41 6.20 6.23
CA SER A 60 -10.15 4.95 5.53
C SER A 60 -8.85 4.31 6.00
N VAL A 61 -8.81 2.99 6.01
CA VAL A 61 -7.64 2.17 6.29
C VAL A 61 -7.55 1.11 5.22
N ASN A 62 -6.36 0.94 4.66
CA ASN A 62 -6.08 -0.12 3.70
C ASN A 62 -5.08 -1.07 4.34
N TYR A 63 -5.42 -2.36 4.38
CA TYR A 63 -4.53 -3.42 4.85
C TYR A 63 -4.30 -4.41 3.71
N THR A 64 -3.03 -4.65 3.38
CA THR A 64 -2.62 -5.67 2.41
C THR A 64 -1.74 -6.69 3.09
N GLU A 65 -2.08 -7.96 3.00
CA GLU A 65 -1.28 -9.06 3.52
C GLU A 65 -0.89 -10.03 2.40
N ARG A 66 0.35 -10.49 2.42
CA ARG A 66 0.94 -11.39 1.43
C ARG A 66 1.44 -12.62 2.18
N TRP A 67 1.01 -13.80 1.76
CA TRP A 67 1.51 -15.07 2.28
C TRP A 67 2.37 -15.77 1.25
N TYR A 68 3.49 -16.29 1.72
CA TYR A 68 4.47 -17.03 0.93
C TYR A 68 4.80 -18.35 1.62
N THR A 69 5.16 -19.36 0.83
CA THR A 69 5.67 -20.64 1.33
C THR A 69 7.20 -20.68 1.45
N GLY A 70 7.86 -19.54 1.21
CA GLY A 70 9.29 -19.37 1.39
C GLY A 70 9.77 -17.92 1.26
N GLY A 71 11.08 -17.74 1.40
CA GLY A 71 11.81 -16.50 1.24
C GLY A 71 13.14 -16.77 0.52
N ILE A 72 13.77 -15.73 -0.01
CA ILE A 72 15.15 -15.83 -0.54
C ILE A 72 16.14 -15.21 0.43
N LYS A 73 17.36 -15.73 0.44
CA LYS A 73 18.51 -15.07 1.03
C LYS A 73 19.42 -14.54 -0.05
N GLU A 74 19.87 -13.31 0.10
CA GLU A 74 20.85 -12.70 -0.80
C GLU A 74 22.18 -12.52 -0.09
N ALA A 75 23.27 -12.66 -0.84
CA ALA A 75 24.61 -12.32 -0.39
C ALA A 75 25.41 -11.71 -1.55
N TRP A 76 26.51 -11.03 -1.21
CA TRP A 76 27.42 -10.47 -2.18
C TRP A 76 28.27 -11.57 -2.83
N ASP A 77 28.27 -11.62 -4.16
CA ASP A 77 29.19 -12.46 -4.94
C ASP A 77 30.44 -11.64 -5.30
N PRO A 78 31.64 -11.98 -4.76
CA PRO A 78 32.87 -11.26 -5.06
C PRO A 78 33.40 -11.51 -6.49
N VAL A 79 32.96 -12.56 -7.17
CA VAL A 79 33.35 -12.89 -8.55
C VAL A 79 32.50 -12.11 -9.54
N GLU A 80 31.17 -12.12 -9.36
CA GLU A 80 30.24 -11.42 -10.23
C GLU A 80 30.03 -9.94 -9.87
N LYS A 81 30.58 -9.48 -8.72
CA LYS A 81 30.49 -8.11 -8.20
C LYS A 81 29.05 -7.61 -8.10
N ARG A 82 28.14 -8.48 -7.64
CA ARG A 82 26.71 -8.19 -7.49
C ARG A 82 26.07 -9.00 -6.37
N ASN A 83 24.91 -8.56 -5.89
CA ASN A 83 24.09 -9.30 -4.93
C ASN A 83 23.35 -10.43 -5.65
N VAL A 84 23.57 -11.67 -5.21
CA VAL A 84 22.95 -12.88 -5.78
C VAL A 84 22.11 -13.60 -4.74
N VAL A 85 21.11 -14.34 -5.21
CA VAL A 85 20.34 -15.23 -4.34
C VAL A 85 21.22 -16.44 -4.03
N VAL A 86 21.51 -16.65 -2.74
CA VAL A 86 22.36 -17.76 -2.28
C VAL A 86 21.57 -18.94 -1.74
N ASP A 87 20.36 -18.69 -1.24
CA ASP A 87 19.53 -19.73 -0.65
C ASP A 87 18.03 -19.39 -0.75
N THR A 88 17.19 -20.42 -0.74
CA THR A 88 15.73 -20.30 -0.65
C THR A 88 15.25 -20.98 0.62
N VAL A 89 14.79 -20.18 1.58
CA VAL A 89 14.29 -20.67 2.87
C VAL A 89 12.84 -21.08 2.71
N ASN A 90 12.54 -22.35 2.94
CA ASN A 90 11.16 -22.85 2.95
C ASN A 90 10.48 -22.56 4.29
N GLY A 91 9.17 -22.27 4.24
CA GLY A 91 8.34 -22.06 5.42
C GLY A 91 7.25 -21.02 5.18
N PHE A 92 6.19 -21.08 5.96
CA PHE A 92 5.13 -20.06 5.89
C PHE A 92 5.68 -18.71 6.35
N LYS A 93 5.60 -17.72 5.47
CA LYS A 93 6.02 -16.34 5.72
C LYS A 93 4.87 -15.42 5.37
N ARG A 94 4.67 -14.38 6.19
CA ARG A 94 3.65 -13.36 5.97
C ARG A 94 4.29 -11.97 5.96
N VAL A 95 3.87 -11.16 5.01
CA VAL A 95 4.31 -9.77 4.85
C VAL A 95 3.09 -8.91 4.72
N TYR A 96 2.96 -7.87 5.53
CA TYR A 96 1.78 -7.01 5.50
C TYR A 96 2.19 -5.55 5.44
N ASP A 97 1.36 -4.75 4.79
CA ASP A 97 1.47 -3.30 4.82
C ASP A 97 0.10 -2.67 5.00
N TYR A 98 0.08 -1.52 5.65
CA TYR A 98 -1.13 -0.77 5.90
C TYR A 98 -0.92 0.73 5.79
N GLY A 99 -1.99 1.43 5.47
CA GLY A 99 -2.03 2.88 5.43
C GLY A 99 -3.38 3.38 5.89
N ALA A 100 -3.40 4.56 6.51
CA ALA A 100 -4.60 5.21 6.95
C ALA A 100 -4.74 6.57 6.27
N SER A 101 -5.97 6.99 6.01
CA SER A 101 -6.26 8.35 5.61
C SER A 101 -7.55 8.83 6.26
N ILE A 102 -7.68 10.13 6.40
CA ILE A 102 -8.90 10.79 6.83
C ILE A 102 -9.11 12.01 5.94
N SER A 103 -10.33 12.18 5.46
CA SER A 103 -10.71 13.36 4.70
C SER A 103 -11.90 14.04 5.35
N ALA A 104 -11.95 15.36 5.26
CA ALA A 104 -13.10 16.16 5.66
C ALA A 104 -13.48 17.10 4.52
N ASN A 105 -14.75 17.10 4.15
CA ASN A 105 -15.27 17.89 3.05
C ASN A 105 -16.50 18.67 3.56
N THR A 106 -16.67 19.91 3.12
CA THR A 106 -17.92 20.65 3.37
C THR A 106 -18.41 21.32 2.09
N LYS A 107 -19.67 21.73 2.09
CA LYS A 107 -20.30 22.41 0.95
C LYS A 107 -21.08 23.61 1.47
N LEU A 108 -20.54 24.80 1.20
CA LEU A 108 -21.09 26.07 1.62
C LEU A 108 -21.85 26.70 0.45
N TYR A 109 -23.06 27.18 0.71
CA TYR A 109 -23.90 27.85 -0.26
C TYR A 109 -23.96 29.34 0.08
N GLY A 110 -23.52 30.18 -0.86
CA GLY A 110 -23.68 31.63 -0.80
C GLY A 110 -24.74 32.08 -1.81
N MET A 111 -25.57 33.05 -1.45
CA MET A 111 -26.54 33.65 -2.37
C MET A 111 -26.28 35.16 -2.44
N TYR A 112 -26.01 35.66 -3.63
CA TYR A 112 -25.77 37.07 -3.90
C TYR A 112 -26.85 37.59 -4.84
N VAL A 113 -27.59 38.61 -4.41
CA VAL A 113 -28.56 39.31 -5.26
C VAL A 113 -27.88 40.59 -5.76
N PRO A 114 -27.52 40.68 -7.06
CA PRO A 114 -26.86 41.87 -7.59
C PRO A 114 -27.75 43.11 -7.44
N TRP A 115 -27.14 44.25 -7.15
CA TRP A 115 -27.87 45.52 -7.09
C TRP A 115 -28.52 45.84 -8.44
N LYS A 116 -29.73 46.44 -8.41
CA LYS A 116 -30.57 46.74 -9.58
C LYS A 116 -29.92 47.60 -10.68
N ILE A 117 -28.70 48.09 -10.43
CA ILE A 117 -27.86 48.85 -11.36
C ILE A 117 -27.43 48.02 -12.59
N PHE A 118 -27.51 46.69 -12.54
CA PHE A 118 -27.20 45.77 -13.66
C PHE A 118 -28.45 45.26 -14.42
N GLY A 119 -29.64 45.79 -14.11
CA GLY A 119 -30.93 45.41 -14.71
C GLY A 119 -31.58 44.16 -14.09
N ASP A 120 -32.88 43.96 -14.35
CA ASP A 120 -33.69 42.88 -13.75
C ASP A 120 -33.45 41.47 -14.35
N LYS A 121 -32.39 41.28 -15.16
CA LYS A 121 -32.14 40.01 -15.87
C LYS A 121 -31.52 38.92 -14.99
N VAL A 122 -30.88 39.28 -13.87
CA VAL A 122 -30.26 38.34 -12.94
C VAL A 122 -30.95 38.45 -11.58
N GLN A 123 -31.75 37.44 -11.23
CA GLN A 123 -32.54 37.44 -9.99
C GLN A 123 -31.70 37.12 -8.75
N ALA A 124 -30.79 36.15 -8.86
CA ALA A 124 -29.84 35.78 -7.81
C ALA A 124 -28.69 34.97 -8.40
N ILE A 125 -27.50 35.12 -7.84
CA ILE A 125 -26.32 34.31 -8.11
C ILE A 125 -26.12 33.38 -6.92
N ARG A 126 -26.09 32.06 -7.18
CA ARG A 126 -25.74 31.06 -6.17
C ARG A 126 -24.29 30.65 -6.33
N HIS A 127 -23.52 30.88 -5.28
CA HIS A 127 -22.12 30.47 -5.15
C HIS A 127 -22.04 29.17 -4.35
N VAL A 128 -21.22 28.21 -4.79
CA VAL A 128 -21.08 26.90 -4.13
C VAL A 128 -19.61 26.65 -3.83
N PHE A 129 -19.20 26.91 -2.59
CA PHE A 129 -17.83 26.69 -2.17
C PHE A 129 -17.69 25.33 -1.50
N SER A 130 -16.87 24.44 -2.07
CA SER A 130 -16.67 23.07 -1.57
C SER A 130 -15.21 22.85 -1.19
N PRO A 131 -14.77 23.23 0.01
CA PRO A 131 -13.42 22.96 0.49
C PRO A 131 -13.30 21.52 0.98
N SER A 132 -12.10 20.98 0.82
CA SER A 132 -11.71 19.64 1.26
C SER A 132 -10.31 19.65 1.86
N ILE A 133 -10.15 18.89 2.93
CA ILE A 133 -8.86 18.59 3.56
C ILE A 133 -8.71 17.08 3.65
N SER A 134 -7.52 16.58 3.37
CA SER A 134 -7.17 15.16 3.51
C SER A 134 -5.84 15.02 4.21
N LEU A 135 -5.74 14.02 5.09
CA LEU A 135 -4.52 13.59 5.74
C LEU A 135 -4.34 12.11 5.40
N SER A 136 -3.15 11.72 4.96
CA SER A 136 -2.79 10.32 4.77
C SER A 136 -1.49 9.99 5.48
N TYR A 137 -1.37 8.74 5.92
CA TYR A 137 -0.19 8.23 6.61
C TYR A 137 0.07 6.76 6.26
N LYS A 138 1.33 6.46 5.98
CA LYS A 138 1.86 5.12 5.78
C LYS A 138 3.12 4.95 6.63
N PRO A 139 3.19 3.95 7.52
CA PRO A 139 4.40 3.65 8.28
C PRO A 139 5.55 3.17 7.39
N ASP A 140 6.77 3.24 7.93
CA ASP A 140 7.95 2.62 7.32
C ASP A 140 7.98 1.11 7.61
N PHE A 141 7.72 0.28 6.60
CA PHE A 141 7.81 -1.18 6.74
C PHE A 141 9.24 -1.74 6.57
N GLY A 142 10.21 -0.86 6.32
CA GLY A 142 11.65 -1.13 6.40
C GLY A 142 12.18 -1.20 7.82
N ASP A 143 11.40 -0.74 8.82
CA ASP A 143 11.76 -0.79 10.23
C ASP A 143 11.98 -2.25 10.68
N PRO A 144 13.11 -2.56 11.35
CA PRO A 144 13.41 -3.90 11.86
C PRO A 144 12.29 -4.54 12.68
N LYS A 145 11.42 -3.75 13.33
CA LYS A 145 10.27 -4.28 14.10
C LYS A 145 9.31 -5.15 13.26
N TYR A 146 9.26 -4.94 11.95
CA TYR A 146 8.41 -5.72 11.05
C TYR A 146 9.10 -6.97 10.50
N GLY A 147 10.43 -7.02 10.50
CA GLY A 147 11.19 -8.17 10.01
C GLY A 147 11.02 -8.46 8.51
N PHE A 148 10.66 -7.45 7.71
CA PHE A 148 10.50 -7.60 6.26
C PHE A 148 11.79 -7.35 5.47
N TYR A 149 12.79 -6.76 6.12
CA TYR A 149 14.08 -6.42 5.55
C TYR A 149 15.19 -7.03 6.39
N GLU A 150 16.19 -7.58 5.71
CA GLU A 150 17.42 -8.10 6.28
C GLU A 150 18.60 -7.26 5.78
N LYS A 151 19.66 -7.21 6.58
CA LYS A 151 20.88 -6.48 6.26
C LYS A 151 22.07 -7.42 6.34
N TYR A 152 23.02 -7.26 5.43
CA TYR A 152 24.34 -7.86 5.55
C TYR A 152 25.40 -6.88 5.09
N SER A 153 26.60 -7.03 5.65
CA SER A 153 27.78 -6.25 5.27
C SER A 153 28.68 -7.06 4.37
N TYR A 154 29.22 -6.44 3.33
CA TYR A 154 30.27 -7.02 2.50
C TYR A 154 31.36 -5.99 2.25
N ARG A 155 32.58 -6.47 1.99
CA ARG A 155 33.71 -5.61 1.68
C ARG A 155 33.77 -5.37 0.17
N ASN A 156 33.71 -4.11 -0.24
CA ASN A 156 33.75 -3.73 -1.65
C ASN A 156 35.19 -3.81 -2.21
N GLU A 157 35.34 -3.54 -3.51
CA GLU A 157 36.63 -3.55 -4.23
C GLU A 157 37.63 -2.51 -3.72
N PHE A 158 37.14 -1.47 -3.04
CA PHE A 158 37.94 -0.41 -2.44
C PHE A 158 38.35 -0.74 -0.99
N GLY A 159 37.95 -1.91 -0.49
CA GLY A 159 38.26 -2.36 0.86
C GLY A 159 37.39 -1.75 1.95
N GLU A 160 36.27 -1.14 1.59
CA GLU A 160 35.29 -0.54 2.51
C GLU A 160 34.17 -1.54 2.84
N ASP A 161 33.69 -1.52 4.08
CA ASP A 161 32.53 -2.31 4.49
C ASP A 161 31.25 -1.58 4.09
N VAL A 162 30.48 -2.18 3.19
CA VAL A 162 29.21 -1.67 2.68
C VAL A 162 28.07 -2.47 3.29
N GLU A 163 27.09 -1.78 3.88
CA GLU A 163 25.84 -2.40 4.34
C GLU A 163 24.83 -2.44 3.19
N TYR A 164 24.29 -3.63 2.91
CA TYR A 164 23.22 -3.84 1.95
C TYR A 164 21.94 -4.27 2.66
N SER A 165 20.85 -3.56 2.43
CA SER A 165 19.52 -3.90 2.91
C SER A 165 18.69 -4.48 1.77
N TYR A 166 18.12 -5.66 1.99
CA TYR A 166 17.26 -6.33 1.03
C TYR A 166 16.05 -6.93 1.74
N SER A 167 14.98 -7.15 0.99
CA SER A 167 13.86 -7.93 1.51
C SER A 167 13.95 -9.36 1.00
N PRO A 168 13.89 -10.38 1.88
CA PRO A 168 13.76 -11.79 1.50
C PRO A 168 12.54 -12.09 0.60
N TYR A 169 11.62 -11.13 0.47
CA TYR A 169 10.37 -11.27 -0.27
C TYR A 169 10.33 -10.43 -1.55
N SER A 170 11.40 -9.69 -1.87
CA SER A 170 11.46 -8.77 -3.02
C SER A 170 11.25 -9.46 -4.37
N ARG A 171 11.79 -10.67 -4.53
CA ARG A 171 11.65 -11.52 -5.72
C ARG A 171 10.46 -12.48 -5.67
N MET A 172 9.65 -12.40 -4.61
CA MET A 172 8.42 -13.17 -4.53
C MET A 172 7.34 -12.50 -5.39
N MET A 173 6.36 -13.30 -5.80
CA MET A 173 5.36 -12.95 -6.79
C MET A 173 4.51 -11.70 -6.48
N PHE A 174 4.31 -11.35 -5.20
CA PHE A 174 3.60 -10.14 -4.79
C PHE A 174 4.52 -9.08 -4.13
N GLY A 175 5.84 -9.29 -4.16
CA GLY A 175 6.84 -8.43 -3.57
C GLY A 175 6.77 -8.31 -2.04
N THR A 176 7.39 -7.27 -1.51
CA THR A 176 7.42 -6.96 -0.07
C THR A 176 6.60 -5.71 0.28
N ALA A 177 6.45 -5.45 1.57
CA ALA A 177 5.94 -4.18 2.07
C ALA A 177 6.99 -3.08 1.78
N PRO A 178 6.58 -1.91 1.25
CA PRO A 178 7.54 -0.88 0.87
C PRO A 178 8.19 -0.23 2.10
N ALA A 179 9.50 -0.03 2.03
CA ALA A 179 10.23 0.79 2.97
C ALA A 179 9.97 2.29 2.74
N GLY A 180 10.12 3.07 3.80
CA GLY A 180 9.90 4.51 3.86
C GLY A 180 8.58 4.86 4.53
N GLN A 181 8.65 5.79 5.49
CA GLN A 181 7.48 6.45 6.06
C GLN A 181 7.00 7.52 5.10
N SER A 182 5.69 7.59 4.86
CA SER A 182 5.10 8.69 4.11
C SER A 182 3.86 9.24 4.80
N GLY A 183 3.67 10.54 4.67
CA GLY A 183 2.47 11.21 5.12
C GLY A 183 2.25 12.45 4.26
N SER A 184 1.00 12.77 4.00
CA SER A 184 0.65 13.94 3.21
C SER A 184 -0.58 14.62 3.76
N ILE A 185 -0.61 15.95 3.62
CA ILE A 185 -1.77 16.78 3.88
C ILE A 185 -2.15 17.42 2.57
N GLY A 186 -3.37 17.17 2.10
CA GLY A 186 -3.95 17.77 0.90
C GLY A 186 -5.01 18.77 1.29
N PHE A 187 -4.99 19.93 0.65
CA PHE A 187 -6.04 20.95 0.73
C PHE A 187 -6.51 21.27 -0.69
N ASP A 188 -7.81 21.23 -0.92
CA ASP A 188 -8.43 21.57 -2.20
C ASP A 188 -9.72 22.34 -1.96
N PHE A 189 -10.09 23.21 -2.90
CA PHE A 189 -11.40 23.87 -2.88
C PHE A 189 -11.94 24.01 -4.28
N LYS A 190 -13.26 23.81 -4.41
CA LYS A 190 -14.00 24.00 -5.66
C LYS A 190 -14.99 25.14 -5.51
N ASN A 191 -15.19 25.90 -6.58
CA ASN A 191 -16.10 27.02 -6.66
C ASN A 191 -16.87 27.01 -7.98
#